data_AF-R9HCG9-F1
#
_entry.id   AF-R9HCG9-F1
#
_cell.length_a   1.000
_cell.length_b   1.000
_cell.length_c   1.000
_cell.angle_alpha   90.00
_cell.angle_beta   90.00
_cell.angle_gamma   90.00
#
_symmetry.space_group_name_H-M   'P 1'
#
loop_
_entity.id
_entity.type
_entity.pdbx_description
1 polymer ?
#
loop_
_entity_poly.entity_id
_entity_poly.type
_entity_poly.pdbx_seq_one_letter_code
_entity_poly.pdbx_strand_id
1 'polypeptide(L)' 'KKTIKKDIFGDTVIEDEKGNKKTIKKDIFGDIVIEDSHGNRETIRKDIFDNIIIENY' A
#
# COMPACT_ATOMS: atom_id res chain seq x y z
N LYS A 1 -11.40 -17.10 1.40
CA LYS A 1 -11.95 -15.94 0.65
C LYS A 1 -11.05 -14.72 0.83
N LYS A 2 -11.00 -13.81 -0.15
CA LYS A 2 -10.38 -12.49 0.01
C LYS A 2 -11.45 -11.42 -0.17
N THR A 3 -11.40 -10.38 0.66
CA THR A 3 -12.27 -9.21 0.57
C THR A 3 -11.43 -8.03 0.14
N ILE A 4 -11.94 -7.24 -0.81
CA ILE A 4 -11.33 -5.98 -1.23
C ILE A 4 -12.34 -4.88 -0.89
N LYS A 5 -11.91 -3.88 -0.12
CA LYS A 5 -12.74 -2.76 0.31
C LYS A 5 -11.97 -1.45 0.29
N LYS A 6 -12.70 -0.34 0.29
CA LYS A 6 -12.15 0.96 0.63
C LYS A 6 -12.35 1.21 2.12
N ASP A 7 -11.35 1.76 2.79
CA ASP A 7 -11.50 2.23 4.17
C ASP A 7 -12.09 3.65 4.22
N ILE A 8 -12.15 4.24 5.41
CA ILE A 8 -12.70 5.59 5.62
C ILE A 8 -11.85 6.70 5.01
N PHE A 9 -10.58 6.43 4.70
CA PHE A 9 -9.66 7.36 4.05
C PHE A 9 -9.66 7.19 2.52
N GLY A 10 -10.36 6.17 2.01
CA GLY A 10 -10.39 5.83 0.59
C GLY A 10 -9.22 4.94 0.16
N ASP A 11 -8.46 4.39 1.10
CA ASP A 11 -7.37 3.46 0.84
C ASP A 11 -7.92 2.08 0.50
N THR A 12 -7.20 1.35 -0.36
CA THR A 12 -7.61 -0.02 -0.72
C THR A 12 -7.10 -0.99 0.33
N VAL A 13 -8.01 -1.71 0.99
CA VAL A 13 -7.68 -2.76 1.96
C VAL A 13 -8.08 -4.11 1.39
N ILE A 14 -7.12 -5.03 1.37
CA ILE A 14 -7.29 -6.43 1.01
C ILE A 14 -7.14 -7.25 2.29
N GLU A 15 -8.15 -8.04 2.62
CA GLU A 15 -8.19 -8.84 3.85
C GLU A 15 -8.56 -10.28 3.53
N ASP A 16 -7.88 -11.25 4.15
CA ASP A 16 -8.22 -12.66 4.07
C ASP A 16 -8.98 -13.16 5.32
N GLU A 17 -9.52 -14.38 5.24
CA GLU A 17 -10.26 -14.99 6.36
C GLU A 17 -9.40 -15.29 7.60
N LYS A 18 -8.07 -15.27 7.47
CA LYS A 18 -7.14 -15.46 8.58
C LYS A 18 -6.83 -14.14 9.29
N GLY A 19 -7.38 -13.01 8.82
CA GLY A 19 -7.15 -11.68 9.35
C GLY A 19 -5.89 -11.01 8.81
N ASN A 20 -5.22 -11.60 7.80
CA ASN A 20 -4.09 -10.92 7.15
C ASN A 20 -4.61 -9.75 6.34
N LYS A 21 -3.95 -8.60 6.46
CA LYS A 21 -4.34 -7.36 5.78
C LYS A 21 -3.20 -6.87 4.91
N LYS A 22 -3.56 -6.32 3.76
CA LYS A 22 -2.68 -5.54 2.89
C LYS A 22 -3.40 -4.24 2.54
N THR A 23 -2.75 -3.12 2.80
CA THR A 23 -3.28 -1.79 2.52
C THR A 23 -2.46 -1.15 1.40
N ILE A 24 -3.14 -0.57 0.43
CA ILE A 24 -2.56 0.23 -0.65
C ILE A 24 -3.13 1.64 -0.50
N LYS A 25 -2.25 2.59 -0.20
CA LYS A 25 -2.60 3.99 0.07
C LYS A 25 -1.72 4.94 -0.72
N LYS A 26 -2.16 6.18 -0.82
CA LYS A 26 -1.33 7.29 -1.31
C LYS A 26 -0.90 8.12 -0.12
N ASP A 27 0.39 8.39 0.03
CA ASP A 27 0.87 9.25 1.11
C ASP A 27 0.69 10.74 0.78
N ILE A 28 1.17 11.60 1.68
CA ILE A 28 1.05 13.06 1.55
C ILE A 28 1.89 13.64 0.39
N PHE A 29 2.91 12.93 -0.06
CA PHE A 29 3.76 13.32 -1.18
C PHE A 29 3.22 12.83 -2.51
N GLY A 30 2.20 11.96 -2.46
CA GLY A 30 1.61 11.35 -3.62
C GLY A 30 2.24 10.01 -3.99
N ASP A 31 3.09 9.45 -3.13
CA ASP A 31 3.73 8.16 -3.34
C ASP A 31 2.76 7.04 -3.00
N ILE A 32 2.89 5.91 -3.69
CA ILE A 32 2.08 4.72 -3.40
C ILE A 32 2.79 3.95 -2.29
N VAL A 33 2.08 3.72 -1.19
CA VAL A 33 2.58 2.93 -0.07
C VAL A 33 1.74 1.68 0.05
N ILE A 34 2.43 0.55 0.13
CA ILE A 34 1.86 -0.78 0.28
C ILE A 34 2.38 -1.38 1.57
N GLU A 35 1.50 -1.64 2.52
CA GLU A 35 1.86 -2.19 3.83
C GLU A 35 1.03 -3.44 4.10
N ASP A 36 1.61 -4.44 4.77
CA ASP A 36 0.89 -5.62 5.23
C ASP A 36 0.90 -5.81 6.75
N SER A 37 0.07 -6.73 7.23
CA SER A 37 -0.05 -7.03 8.67
C SER A 37 1.18 -7.70 9.29
N HIS A 38 2.19 -8.07 8.51
CA HIS A 38 3.45 -8.64 8.99
C HIS A 38 4.55 -7.59 9.14
N GLY A 39 4.23 -6.32 8.85
CA GLY A 39 5.18 -5.21 8.93
C GLY A 39 5.99 -4.99 7.66
N ASN A 40 5.72 -5.73 6.57
CA ASN A 40 6.38 -5.47 5.30
C ASN A 40 5.82 -4.17 4.70
N ARG A 41 6.72 -3.33 4.18
CA ARG A 41 6.35 -2.09 3.51
C ARG A 41 7.08 -1.90 2.20
N GLU A 42 6.34 -1.56 1.16
CA GLU A 42 6.86 -1.17 -0.14
C GLU A 42 6.37 0.25 -0.46
N THR A 43 7.29 1.11 -0.91
CA THR A 43 6.98 2.45 -1.40
C THR A 43 7.34 2.53 -2.87
N ILE A 44 6.40 3.00 -3.69
CA ILE A 44 6.60 3.24 -5.12
C ILE A 44 6.44 4.74 -5.37
N ARG A 45 7.50 5.37 -5.86
CA ARG A 45 7.57 6.81 -6.11
C ARG A 45 8.25 7.14 -7.44
N LYS A 46 8.11 8.37 -7.88
CA LYS A 46 8.88 8.91 -9.01
C LYS A 46 9.95 9.88 -8.51
N ASP A 47 11.14 9.82 -9.09
CA ASP A 47 12.14 10.87 -8.90
C ASP A 47 11.88 12.08 -9.81
N ILE A 48 12.75 13.09 -9.70
CA ILE A 48 12.70 14.32 -10.50
C ILE A 48 12.97 14.12 -11.99
N PHE A 49 13.41 12.92 -12.39
CA PHE A 49 13.69 12.52 -13.77
C PHE A 49 12.64 11.54 -14.29
N ASP A 50 11.49 11.40 -13.62
CA ASP A 50 10.41 10.46 -13.94
C ASP A 50 10.79 8.97 -13.84
N ASN A 51 11.91 8.63 -13.20
CA ASN A 51 12.25 7.23 -12.94
C ASN A 51 11.37 6.67 -11.82
N ILE A 52 10.90 5.44 -12.00
CA ILE A 52 10.19 4.71 -10.94
C ILE A 52 11.21 4.17 -9.95
N ILE A 53 11.05 4.54 -8.68
CA ILE A 53 11.81 4.02 -7.55
C ILE A 53 10.89 3.13 -6.72
N ILE A 54 11.38 1.93 -6.39
CA ILE A 54 10.71 0.97 -5.50
C ILE A 54 11.61 0.72 -4.30
N GLU A 55 11.13 1.03 -3.11
CA GLU A 55 11.84 0.89 -1.84
C GLU A 55 11.11 -0.12 -0.95
N ASN A 56 11.83 -1.13 -0.45
CA ASN A 56 11.30 -2.16 0.45
C ASN A 56 11.87 -1.96 1.86
N TYR A 57 11.03 -2.09 2.88
CA TYR A 57 11.35 -1.96 4.30
C TYR A 57 10.84 -3.15 5.10
#